data_AF-A0AAV1EWY3-F1
#
_entry.id   AF-A0AAV1EWY3-F1
#
_cell.length_a   1.000
_cell.length_b   1.000
_cell.length_c   1.000
_cell.angle_alpha   90.00
_cell.angle_beta   90.00
_cell.angle_gamma   90.00
#
_symmetry.space_group_name_H-M   'P 1'
#
loop_
_entity.id
_entity.type
_entity.pdbx_description
1 polymer ?
#
loop_
_entity_poly.entity_id
_entity_poly.type
_entity_poly.pdbx_seq_one_letter_code
_entity_poly.pdbx_strand_id
1 'polypeptide(L)'
;MGRKLRTTVPVLPSCLNPKWPNVKALRKKEQREREKQQKWFNDRHRARNMASLNPGDRVWVTDMKEKGTVTAGADTTRSYIIDTLQRESAAQLKSSRHLAWGRRWT
;
A
#
# COMPACT_ATOMS: atom_id res chain seq x y z
N MET A 1 32.49 15.18 -10.44
CA MET A 1 32.81 16.62 -10.27
C MET A 1 32.03 17.16 -9.09
N GLY A 2 32.69 17.77 -8.08
CA GLY A 2 32.08 18.19 -6.82
C GLY A 2 32.10 19.71 -6.60
N ARG A 3 31.16 20.23 -5.78
CA ARG A 3 31.11 21.64 -5.37
C ARG A 3 32.25 21.94 -4.37
N LYS A 4 33.03 23.01 -4.60
CA LYS A 4 34.10 23.48 -3.71
C LYS A 4 33.57 24.56 -2.75
N LEU A 5 33.76 24.38 -1.45
CA LEU A 5 33.40 25.40 -0.44
C LEU A 5 34.32 26.63 -0.62
N ARG A 6 33.71 27.82 -0.79
CA ARG A 6 34.43 29.10 -0.87
C ARG A 6 34.35 29.79 0.49
N THR A 7 35.22 29.40 1.40
CA THR A 7 35.28 29.97 2.76
C THR A 7 36.60 30.71 2.96
N THR A 8 36.54 31.90 3.57
CA THR A 8 37.72 32.74 3.88
C THR A 8 38.46 32.27 5.13
N VAL A 9 37.82 31.41 5.95
CA VAL A 9 38.40 30.85 7.17
C VAL A 9 39.39 29.75 6.80
N PRO A 10 40.63 29.76 7.32
CA PRO A 10 41.58 28.68 7.12
C PRO A 10 41.05 27.40 7.77
N VAL A 11 40.92 26.33 6.99
CA VAL A 11 40.45 25.02 7.44
C VAL A 11 41.46 23.97 6.97
N LEU A 12 41.78 23.03 7.85
CA LEU A 12 42.64 21.90 7.51
C LEU A 12 41.99 21.08 6.38
N PRO A 13 42.74 20.69 5.32
CA PRO A 13 42.18 19.91 4.20
C PRO A 13 41.51 18.60 4.63
N SER A 14 41.97 17.99 5.73
CA SER A 14 41.37 16.79 6.32
C SER A 14 39.93 17.00 6.81
N CYS A 15 39.57 18.22 7.21
CA CYS A 15 38.22 18.59 7.63
C CYS A 15 37.27 18.84 6.45
N LEU A 16 37.79 18.99 5.22
CA LEU A 16 36.99 19.20 4.01
C LEU A 16 36.49 17.89 3.38
N ASN A 17 36.92 16.74 3.92
CA ASN A 17 36.45 15.43 3.48
C ASN A 17 35.12 15.11 4.17
N PRO A 18 34.00 15.05 3.43
CA PRO A 18 32.72 14.70 4.02
C PRO A 18 32.78 13.26 4.54
N LYS A 19 32.48 13.09 5.83
CA LYS A 19 32.30 11.77 6.43
C LYS A 19 30.84 11.36 6.27
N TRP A 20 30.61 10.18 5.71
CA TRP A 20 29.27 9.61 5.69
C TRP A 20 28.85 9.27 7.13
N PRO A 21 27.63 9.66 7.56
CA PRO A 21 27.10 9.18 8.82
C PRO A 21 26.97 7.64 8.79
N ASN A 22 26.88 7.02 9.96
CA ASN A 22 26.71 5.56 10.05
C ASN A 22 25.38 5.15 9.39
N VAL A 23 25.45 4.70 8.14
CA VAL A 23 24.30 4.34 7.31
C VAL A 23 23.47 3.23 7.94
N LYS A 24 24.11 2.27 8.64
CA LYS A 24 23.39 1.19 9.33
C LYS A 24 22.56 1.74 10.49
N ALA A 25 23.11 2.67 11.27
CA ALA A 25 22.39 3.32 12.36
C ALA A 25 21.22 4.17 11.82
N LEU A 26 21.45 4.90 10.72
CA LEU A 26 20.41 5.68 10.07
C LEU A 26 19.25 4.78 9.60
N ARG A 27 19.54 3.71 8.86
CA ARG A 27 18.51 2.77 8.38
C ARG A 27 17.69 2.17 9.51
N LYS A 28 18.33 1.80 10.63
CA LYS A 28 17.63 1.27 11.81
C LYS A 28 16.68 2.31 12.42
N LYS A 29 17.11 3.58 12.50
CA LYS A 29 16.27 4.68 12.99
C LYS A 29 15.09 4.92 12.05
N GLU A 30 15.34 5.02 10.75
CA GLU A 30 14.29 5.23 9.73
C GLU A 30 13.27 4.10 9.71
N GLN A 31 13.70 2.85 9.85
CA GLN A 31 12.81 1.70 9.94
C GLN A 31 11.87 1.81 11.16
N ARG A 32 12.43 2.13 12.33
CA ARG A 32 11.65 2.32 13.56
C ARG A 32 10.61 3.43 13.40
N GLU A 33 10.98 4.55 12.80
CA GLU A 33 10.04 5.66 12.57
C GLU A 33 8.96 5.27 11.55
N ARG A 34 9.31 4.52 10.50
CA ARG A 34 8.34 4.04 9.50
C ARG A 34 7.31 3.08 10.11
N GLU A 35 7.74 2.15 10.95
CA GLU A 35 6.87 1.24 11.69
C GLU A 35 5.92 2.00 12.63
N LYS A 36 6.44 3.02 13.33
CA LYS A 36 5.65 3.89 14.21
C LYS A 36 4.59 4.68 13.44
N GLN A 37 4.99 5.28 12.31
CA GLN A 37 4.10 6.02 11.43
C GLN A 37 3.00 5.11 10.86
N GLN A 38 3.36 3.91 10.40
CA GLN A 38 2.40 2.93 9.91
C GLN A 38 1.38 2.54 10.98
N LYS A 39 1.85 2.24 12.20
CA LYS A 39 0.98 1.90 13.33
C LYS A 39 0.00 3.04 13.63
N TRP A 40 0.48 4.26 13.79
CA TRP A 40 -0.36 5.42 14.09
C TRP A 40 -1.38 5.73 13.01
N PHE A 41 -0.98 5.59 11.74
CA PHE A 41 -1.90 5.73 10.61
C PHE A 41 -2.99 4.66 10.66
N ASN A 42 -2.60 3.39 10.87
CA ASN A 42 -3.54 2.27 10.95
C ASN A 42 -4.51 2.43 12.12
N ASP A 43 -4.03 2.84 13.29
CA ASP A 43 -4.85 3.05 14.48
C ASP A 43 -5.85 4.20 14.27
N ARG A 44 -5.37 5.36 13.77
CA ARG A 44 -6.20 6.55 13.52
C ARG A 44 -7.29 6.29 12.48
N HIS A 45 -6.92 5.65 11.37
CA HIS A 45 -7.84 5.44 10.24
C HIS A 45 -8.53 4.07 10.28
N ARG A 46 -8.30 3.29 11.35
CA ARG A 46 -8.73 1.88 11.46
C ARG A 46 -8.37 1.09 10.19
N ALA A 47 -7.22 1.41 9.59
CA ALA A 47 -6.77 0.77 8.37
C ALA A 47 -6.41 -0.68 8.66
N ARG A 48 -6.95 -1.59 7.87
CA ARG A 48 -6.76 -3.02 8.02
C ARG A 48 -6.46 -3.62 6.66
N ASN A 49 -5.59 -4.61 6.63
CA ASN A 49 -5.42 -5.43 5.44
C ASN A 49 -6.71 -6.23 5.23
N MET A 50 -7.32 -6.06 4.07
CA MET A 50 -8.48 -6.85 3.68
C MET A 50 -8.01 -8.25 3.28
N ALA A 51 -8.76 -9.28 3.68
CA ALA A 51 -8.48 -10.65 3.27
C ALA A 51 -8.55 -10.76 1.73
N SER A 52 -7.65 -11.55 1.14
CA SER A 52 -7.77 -11.87 -0.29
C SER A 52 -9.04 -12.67 -0.54
N LEU A 53 -9.70 -12.42 -1.67
CA LEU A 53 -10.83 -13.19 -2.14
C LEU A 53 -10.32 -14.33 -3.01
N ASN A 54 -10.90 -15.51 -2.83
CA ASN A 54 -10.62 -16.67 -3.66
C ASN A 54 -11.64 -16.78 -4.80
N PRO A 55 -11.28 -17.41 -5.93
CA PRO A 55 -12.24 -17.83 -6.94
C PRO A 55 -13.38 -18.66 -6.31
N GLY A 56 -14.63 -18.35 -6.63
CA GLY A 56 -15.83 -18.96 -6.08
C GLY A 56 -16.42 -18.26 -4.86
N ASP A 57 -15.72 -17.29 -4.25
CA ASP A 57 -16.26 -16.53 -3.13
C ASP A 57 -17.42 -15.65 -3.60
N ARG A 58 -18.53 -15.72 -2.85
CA ARG A 58 -19.66 -14.81 -3.03
C ARG A 58 -19.27 -13.44 -2.45
N VAL A 59 -19.64 -12.37 -3.14
CA VAL A 59 -19.35 -10.99 -2.74
C VAL A 59 -20.57 -10.10 -3.01
N TRP A 60 -20.76 -9.08 -2.18
CA TRP A 60 -21.74 -8.02 -2.43
C TRP A 60 -21.04 -6.85 -3.12
N VAL A 61 -21.53 -6.49 -4.31
CA VAL A 61 -21.01 -5.36 -5.07
C VAL A 61 -21.77 -4.11 -4.64
N THR A 62 -21.12 -3.21 -3.89
CA THR A 62 -21.78 -2.06 -3.27
C THR A 62 -22.32 -1.06 -4.29
N ASP A 63 -21.64 -0.89 -5.42
CA ASP A 63 -22.04 0.07 -6.46
C ASP A 63 -23.36 -0.34 -7.12
N MET A 64 -23.53 -1.65 -7.32
CA MET A 64 -24.67 -2.24 -8.03
C MET A 64 -25.76 -2.73 -7.07
N LYS A 65 -25.44 -2.83 -5.77
CA LYS A 65 -26.31 -3.41 -4.74
C LYS A 65 -26.77 -4.82 -5.11
N GLU A 66 -25.87 -5.61 -5.69
CA GLU A 66 -26.12 -6.95 -6.20
C GLU A 66 -25.10 -7.96 -5.63
N LYS A 67 -25.49 -9.24 -5.69
CA LYS A 67 -24.61 -10.36 -5.36
C LYS A 67 -23.84 -10.79 -6.61
N GLY A 68 -22.55 -11.01 -6.46
CA GLY A 68 -21.69 -11.56 -7.50
C GLY A 68 -20.80 -12.68 -6.96
N THR A 69 -20.20 -13.43 -7.87
CA THR A 69 -19.21 -14.48 -7.54
C THR A 69 -17.86 -14.08 -8.11
N VAL A 70 -16.80 -14.20 -7.32
CA VAL A 70 -15.44 -13.91 -7.78
C VAL A 70 -14.97 -15.03 -8.70
N THR A 71 -14.54 -14.69 -9.90
CA THR A 71 -14.07 -15.67 -10.90
C THR A 71 -12.55 -15.80 -10.84
N ALA A 72 -11.84 -14.67 -10.72
CA ALA A 72 -10.39 -14.64 -10.59
C ALA A 72 -9.89 -13.33 -9.98
N GLY A 73 -8.67 -13.37 -9.43
CA GLY A 73 -7.89 -12.15 -9.19
C GLY A 73 -7.45 -11.55 -10.51
N ALA A 74 -7.59 -10.23 -10.67
CA ALA A 74 -7.10 -9.55 -11.85
C ALA A 74 -5.61 -9.20 -11.69
N ASP A 75 -4.97 -8.88 -12.81
CA ASP A 75 -3.54 -8.55 -12.88
C ASP A 75 -3.17 -7.28 -12.09
N THR A 76 -4.16 -6.43 -11.79
CA THR A 76 -3.98 -5.25 -10.95
C THR A 76 -4.13 -5.55 -9.47
N THR A 77 -3.23 -5.01 -8.67
CA THR A 77 -3.21 -5.13 -7.21
C THR A 77 -4.55 -4.64 -6.63
N ARG A 78 -5.36 -5.57 -6.09
CA ARG A 78 -6.66 -5.34 -5.40
C ARG A 78 -7.89 -5.19 -6.30
N SER A 79 -7.86 -5.73 -7.52
CA SER A 79 -9.07 -5.91 -8.34
C SER A 79 -9.40 -7.37 -8.58
N TYR A 80 -10.69 -7.67 -8.69
CA TYR A 80 -11.22 -9.00 -8.93
C TYR A 80 -12.16 -8.96 -10.13
N ILE A 81 -12.21 -10.06 -10.86
CA ILE A 81 -13.19 -10.31 -11.90
C ILE A 81 -14.41 -10.95 -11.24
N ILE A 82 -15.59 -10.40 -11.48
CA ILE A 82 -16.83 -10.81 -10.82
C ILE A 82 -17.88 -11.09 -11.86
N ASP A 83 -18.55 -12.24 -11.71
CA ASP A 83 -19.73 -12.59 -12.47
C ASP A 83 -20.98 -12.19 -11.68
N THR A 84 -21.82 -11.33 -12.28
CA THR A 84 -23.12 -10.92 -11.74
C THR A 84 -24.25 -11.53 -12.57
N LEU A 85 -25.36 -11.86 -11.90
CA LEU A 85 -26.49 -12.57 -12.52
C LEU A 85 -27.36 -11.66 -13.40
N GLN A 86 -27.43 -10.36 -13.11
CA GLN A 86 -28.47 -9.48 -13.64
C GLN A 86 -28.10 -8.81 -14.97
N ARG A 87 -26.80 -8.70 -15.26
CA ARG A 87 -26.29 -8.07 -16.47
C ARG A 87 -25.61 -9.12 -17.33
N GLU A 88 -26.41 -10.06 -17.84
CA GLU A 88 -26.03 -11.05 -18.85
C GLU A 88 -24.58 -11.54 -18.74
N SER A 89 -24.21 -12.18 -17.62
CA SER A 89 -22.96 -12.95 -17.50
C SER A 89 -21.68 -12.20 -17.94
N ALA A 90 -21.64 -10.88 -17.82
CA ALA A 90 -20.44 -10.12 -18.17
C ALA A 90 -19.48 -10.11 -16.98
N ALA A 91 -18.36 -10.79 -17.12
CA ALA A 91 -17.25 -10.75 -16.18
C ALA A 91 -16.75 -9.31 -16.01
N GLN A 92 -16.94 -8.72 -14.82
CA GLN A 92 -16.62 -7.32 -14.55
C GLN A 92 -15.39 -7.18 -13.66
N LEU A 93 -14.49 -6.26 -14.06
CA LEU A 93 -13.37 -5.86 -13.23
C LEU A 93 -13.84 -4.89 -12.13
N LYS A 94 -13.74 -5.31 -10.86
CA LYS A 94 -14.13 -4.50 -9.70
C LYS A 94 -12.98 -4.40 -8.70
N SER A 95 -12.76 -3.18 -8.19
CA SER A 95 -11.83 -2.97 -7.10
C SER A 95 -12.40 -3.53 -5.80
N SER A 96 -11.55 -4.19 -5.02
CA SER A 96 -11.84 -4.73 -3.68
C SER A 96 -12.52 -3.74 -2.74
N ARG A 97 -12.35 -2.42 -2.93
CA ARG A 97 -13.02 -1.39 -2.12
C ARG A 97 -14.54 -1.34 -2.30
N HIS A 98 -15.05 -1.76 -3.47
CA HIS A 98 -16.47 -1.79 -3.82
C HIS A 98 -17.10 -3.17 -3.57
N LEU A 99 -16.32 -4.07 -2.96
CA LEU A 99 -16.76 -5.41 -2.61
C LEU A 99 -16.90 -5.47 -1.10
N ALA A 100 -18.01 -6.04 -0.65
CA ALA A 100 -18.23 -6.40 0.75
C ALA A 100 -18.37 -7.92 0.85
N TRP A 101 -17.68 -8.52 1.81
CA TRP A 101 -17.69 -9.95 2.07
C TRP A 101 -17.43 -10.25 3.55
N GLY A 102 -17.62 -11.49 3.98
CA GLY A 102 -17.36 -11.95 5.34
C GLY A 102 -18.35 -11.44 6.40
N ARG A 103 -17.90 -10.75 7.45
CA ARG A 103 -18.77 -10.19 8.51
C ARG A 103 -19.35 -8.80 8.17
N ARG A 104 -19.19 -8.35 6.92
CA ARG A 104 -19.50 -6.97 6.50
C ARG A 104 -20.81 -6.83 5.72
N TRP A 105 -21.47 -7.95 5.41
CA TRP A 105 -22.59 -8.06 4.46
C TRP A 105 -23.75 -8.97 4.91
N THR A 106 -23.62 -9.61 6.09
CA THR A 106 -24.75 -10.25 6.79
C THR A 106 -25.57 -9.18 7.47
#